data_AF-C6S6D4-F1
#
_entry.id   AF-C6S6D4-F1
#
_cell.length_a   1.000
_cell.length_b   1.000
_cell.length_c   1.000
_cell.angle_alpha   90.00
_cell.angle_beta   90.00
_cell.angle_gamma   90.00
#
_symmetry.space_group_name_H-M   'P 1'
#
loop_
_entity.id
_entity.type
_entity.pdbx_description
1 polymer ?
#
loop_
_entity_poly.entity_id
_entity_poly.type
_entity_poly.pdbx_seq_one_letter_code
_entity_poly.pdbx_strand_id
1 'polypeptide(L)'
;MQILSFQPDIAERMLEGTEGESVNENAQFVRTDNGYWIAWHEGVAALLAPDMPPGIPCFWVEGAESLEELCVMVERGEFDEVEEFDGDDDEWLETAQGCGHHGDACACGH
;
A
#
# COMPACT_ATOMS: atom_id res chain seq x y z
N MET A 1 18.34 2.27 1.07
CA MET A 1 17.46 2.84 2.11
C MET A 1 18.04 4.14 2.69
N GLN A 2 17.34 5.27 2.54
CA GLN A 2 17.68 6.52 3.23
C GLN A 2 16.60 6.84 4.26
N ILE A 3 17.00 7.00 5.52
CA ILE A 3 16.10 7.41 6.60
C ILE A 3 16.14 8.93 6.71
N LEU A 4 14.98 9.54 6.58
CA LEU A 4 14.75 10.98 6.61
C LEU A 4 13.97 11.33 7.87
N SER A 5 14.19 12.56 8.35
CA SER A 5 13.36 13.16 9.40
C SER A 5 11.92 13.34 8.89
N PHE A 6 11.00 13.64 9.82
CA PHE A 6 9.59 13.88 9.52
C PHE A 6 9.38 14.75 8.26
N GLN A 7 8.65 14.20 7.29
CA GLN A 7 8.33 14.87 6.03
C GLN A 7 6.86 15.30 6.06
N PRO A 8 6.54 16.58 6.35
CA PRO A 8 5.16 17.03 6.45
C PRO A 8 4.39 16.90 5.13
N ASP A 9 5.05 17.13 3.99
CA ASP A 9 4.45 17.02 2.65
C ASP A 9 4.00 15.58 2.33
N ILE A 10 4.86 14.61 2.68
CA ILE A 10 4.57 13.18 2.50
C ILE A 10 3.55 12.71 3.55
N ALA A 11 3.63 13.21 4.78
CA ALA A 11 2.64 12.92 5.82
C ALA A 11 1.24 13.38 5.41
N GLU A 12 1.11 14.60 4.88
CA GLU A 12 -0.16 15.13 4.39
C GLU A 12 -0.70 14.24 3.25
N ARG A 13 0.16 13.87 2.31
CA ARG A 13 -0.17 12.92 1.23
C ARG A 13 -0.61 11.55 1.71
N MET A 14 0.04 11.02 2.74
CA MET A 14 -0.33 9.74 3.37
C MET A 14 -1.69 9.82 4.06
N LEU A 15 -2.06 11.00 4.55
CA LEU A 15 -3.35 11.26 5.20
C LEU A 15 -4.45 11.65 4.22
N GLU A 16 -4.13 11.99 2.97
CA GLU A 16 -5.12 12.27 1.94
C GLU A 16 -6.02 11.05 1.70
N GLY A 17 -7.33 11.24 1.80
CA GLY A 17 -8.30 10.13 1.67
C GLY A 17 -8.48 9.29 2.93
N THR A 18 -7.76 9.58 4.01
CA THR A 18 -7.99 8.98 5.34
C THR A 18 -8.67 9.98 6.28
N GLU A 19 -9.73 9.56 6.95
CA GLU A 19 -10.45 10.41 7.90
C GLU A 19 -10.15 9.96 9.33
N GLY A 20 -9.54 10.85 10.13
CA GLY A 20 -9.28 10.62 11.55
C GLY A 20 -7.92 9.98 11.89
N GLU A 21 -7.09 9.71 10.88
CA GLU A 21 -5.73 9.23 11.07
C GLU A 21 -4.74 10.41 11.24
N SER A 22 -3.58 10.13 11.82
CA SER A 22 -2.54 11.15 12.02
C SER A 22 -1.17 10.49 12.03
N VAL A 23 -0.28 10.97 11.16
CA VAL A 23 1.13 10.54 11.18
C VAL A 23 1.84 11.25 12.32
N ASN A 24 2.52 10.48 13.17
CA ASN A 24 3.25 11.03 14.31
C ASN A 24 4.41 11.93 13.84
N GLU A 25 4.63 13.06 14.52
CA GLU A 25 5.74 13.98 14.24
C GLU A 25 7.13 13.34 14.44
N ASN A 26 7.20 12.25 15.20
CA ASN A 26 8.41 11.44 15.40
C ASN A 26 8.48 10.24 14.46
N ALA A 27 7.61 10.15 13.45
CA ALA A 27 7.69 9.09 12.45
C ALA A 27 8.98 9.22 11.64
N GLN A 28 9.61 8.07 11.39
CA GLN A 28 10.79 7.95 10.55
C GLN A 28 10.34 7.73 9.11
N PHE A 29 10.76 8.61 8.20
CA PHE A 29 10.42 8.49 6.79
C PHE A 29 11.52 7.77 6.04
N VAL A 30 11.15 6.87 5.15
CA VAL A 30 12.09 6.13 4.31
C VAL A 30 11.62 6.17 2.89
N ARG A 31 12.57 6.39 1.98
CA ARG A 31 12.35 6.17 0.55
C ARG A 31 13.07 4.91 0.11
N THR A 32 12.32 3.94 -0.40
CA THR A 32 12.83 2.67 -0.94
C THR A 32 13.44 2.87 -2.33
N ASP A 33 14.20 1.89 -2.82
CA ASP A 33 14.81 1.98 -4.15
C ASP A 33 13.76 1.95 -5.27
N ASN A 34 12.65 1.23 -5.04
CA ASN A 34 11.49 1.17 -5.95
C ASN A 34 10.66 2.47 -5.96
N GLY A 35 11.02 3.47 -5.15
CA GLY A 35 10.36 4.78 -5.11
C GLY A 35 9.23 4.92 -4.10
N TYR A 36 8.93 3.88 -3.32
CA TYR A 36 7.91 3.95 -2.27
C TYR A 36 8.39 4.78 -1.09
N TRP A 37 7.44 5.47 -0.47
CA TRP A 37 7.61 6.18 0.78
C TRP A 37 7.01 5.38 1.93
N ILE A 38 7.77 5.23 3.00
CA ILE A 38 7.35 4.53 4.22
C ILE A 38 7.47 5.51 5.38
N ALA A 39 6.40 5.73 6.14
CA ALA A 39 6.43 6.46 7.40
C ALA A 39 6.21 5.48 8.54
N TRP A 40 7.23 5.23 9.35
CA TRP A 40 7.19 4.25 10.43
C TRP A 40 7.23 4.91 11.80
N HIS A 41 6.38 4.46 12.71
CA HIS A 41 6.33 4.91 14.09
C HIS A 41 5.86 3.78 15.02
N GLU A 42 6.72 3.36 15.95
CA GLU A 42 6.39 2.40 17.03
C GLU A 42 5.63 1.13 16.58
N GLY A 43 6.03 0.56 15.43
CA GLY A 43 5.44 -0.68 14.90
C GLY A 43 4.24 -0.47 13.96
N VAL A 44 3.83 0.78 13.72
CA VAL A 44 2.87 1.14 12.66
C VAL A 44 3.62 1.79 11.51
N ALA A 45 3.27 1.45 10.28
CA ALA A 45 3.88 2.01 9.09
C ALA A 45 2.86 2.38 8.01
N ALA A 46 2.96 3.58 7.46
CA ALA A 46 2.19 4.00 6.30
C ALA A 46 3.06 3.93 5.04
N LEU A 47 2.54 3.37 3.95
CA LEU A 47 3.21 3.14 2.70
C LEU A 47 2.50 3.89 1.57
N LEU A 48 3.22 4.81 0.96
CA LEU A 48 2.76 5.63 -0.15
C LEU A 48 3.54 5.25 -1.40
N ALA A 49 2.82 4.81 -2.43
CA ALA A 49 3.42 4.49 -3.72
C ALA A 49 3.82 5.78 -4.47
N PRO A 50 4.91 5.77 -5.27
CA PRO A 50 5.37 6.96 -6.00
C PRO A 50 4.35 7.47 -7.03
N ASP A 51 3.56 6.56 -7.60
CA ASP A 51 2.55 6.83 -8.63
C ASP A 51 1.13 6.97 -8.06
N MET A 52 0.97 7.01 -6.72
CA MET A 52 -0.33 7.15 -6.09
C MET A 52 -0.90 8.56 -6.31
N PRO A 53 -2.12 8.70 -6.88
CA PRO A 53 -2.73 10.01 -7.08
C PRO A 53 -3.18 10.63 -5.75
N PRO A 54 -3.24 11.98 -5.67
CA PRO A 54 -3.76 12.67 -4.50
C PRO A 54 -5.23 12.31 -4.23
N GLY A 55 -5.61 12.25 -2.96
CA GLY A 55 -6.95 11.88 -2.51
C GLY A 55 -7.23 10.37 -2.36
N ILE A 56 -6.24 9.50 -2.62
CA ILE A 56 -6.33 8.07 -2.36
C ILE A 56 -5.58 7.74 -1.07
N PRO A 57 -6.20 7.00 -0.12
CA PRO A 57 -5.55 6.61 1.12
C PRO A 57 -4.33 5.74 0.83
N CYS A 58 -3.24 6.01 1.56
CA CYS A 58 -2.05 5.17 1.52
C CYS A 58 -2.26 3.87 2.32
N PHE A 59 -1.36 2.90 2.18
CA PHE A 59 -1.52 1.61 2.85
C PHE A 59 -0.91 1.63 4.26
N TRP A 60 -1.61 1.12 5.27
CA TRP A 60 -1.11 1.05 6.65
C TRP A 60 -0.82 -0.39 7.08
N VAL A 61 0.35 -0.60 7.68
CA VAL A 61 0.81 -1.87 8.25
C VAL A 61 0.96 -1.71 9.74
N GLU A 62 0.23 -2.51 10.49
CA GLU A 62 0.37 -2.60 11.94
C GLU A 62 1.19 -3.83 12.32
N GLY A 63 2.05 -3.70 13.34
CA GLY A 63 2.85 -4.81 13.87
C GLY A 63 4.16 -5.07 13.12
N ALA A 64 4.68 -4.11 12.36
CA ALA A 64 5.97 -4.25 11.70
C ALA A 64 7.11 -4.35 12.73
N GLU A 65 7.82 -5.49 12.76
CA GLU A 65 8.88 -5.77 13.74
C GLU A 65 10.08 -4.82 13.62
N SER A 66 10.40 -4.37 12.40
CA SER A 66 11.48 -3.42 12.13
C SER A 66 11.32 -2.73 10.77
N LEU A 67 11.72 -1.45 10.72
CA LEU A 67 11.70 -0.63 9.50
C LEU A 67 12.54 -1.23 8.37
N GLU A 68 13.68 -1.84 8.69
CA GLU A 68 14.55 -2.50 7.72
C GLU A 68 13.86 -3.69 7.05
N GLU A 69 13.24 -4.57 7.85
CA GLU A 69 12.45 -5.69 7.31
C GLU A 69 11.28 -5.20 6.48
N LEU A 70 10.54 -4.20 6.96
CA LEU A 70 9.44 -3.62 6.22
C LEU A 70 9.90 -3.06 4.86
N CYS A 71 11.02 -2.31 4.82
CA CYS A 71 11.57 -1.81 3.58
C CYS A 71 11.93 -2.95 2.62
N VAL A 72 12.57 -4.01 3.11
CA VAL A 72 12.92 -5.18 2.31
C VAL A 72 11.66 -5.89 1.78
N MET A 73 10.61 -6.04 2.58
CA MET A 73 9.33 -6.63 2.14
C MET A 73 8.69 -5.80 1.02
N VAL A 74 8.66 -4.48 1.17
CA VAL A 74 8.15 -3.54 0.17
C VAL A 74 8.97 -3.56 -1.10
N GLU A 75 10.30 -3.62 -0.97
CA GLU A 75 11.22 -3.68 -2.11
C GLU A 75 11.11 -5.01 -2.87
N ARG A 76 10.76 -6.09 -2.18
CA ARG A 76 10.53 -7.41 -2.78
C ARG A 76 9.11 -7.57 -3.34
N GLY A 77 8.21 -6.64 -3.05
CA GLY A 77 6.80 -6.77 -3.41
C GLY A 77 6.08 -7.88 -2.64
N GLU A 78 6.60 -8.32 -1.49
CA GLU A 78 5.97 -9.34 -0.61
C GLU A 78 4.80 -8.76 0.19
N PHE A 79 4.16 -7.75 -0.38
CA PHE A 79 2.99 -7.06 0.12
C PHE A 79 1.69 -7.55 -0.55
N ASP A 80 1.85 -8.30 -1.65
CA ASP A 80 0.80 -8.75 -2.58
C ASP A 80 0.04 -10.00 -2.10
N GLU A 81 0.42 -10.60 -0.95
CA GLU A 81 -0.22 -11.82 -0.42
C GLU A 81 -1.17 -11.57 0.78
N VAL A 82 -1.39 -10.31 1.17
CA VAL A 82 -2.45 -9.98 2.14
C VAL A 82 -3.70 -9.67 1.35
N GLU A 83 -4.67 -10.59 1.44
CA GLU A 83 -6.02 -10.53 0.89
C GLU A 83 -6.52 -9.10 0.69
N GLU A 84 -6.93 -8.79 -0.53
CA GLU A 84 -7.63 -7.56 -0.92
C GLU A 84 -8.55 -7.12 0.23
N PHE A 85 -8.15 -6.04 0.90
CA PHE A 85 -8.99 -5.42 1.92
C PHE A 85 -10.28 -4.99 1.21
N ASP A 86 -11.38 -5.69 1.54
CA ASP A 86 -12.75 -5.52 1.05
C ASP A 86 -13.34 -4.17 1.50
N GLY A 87 -12.68 -3.08 1.09
CA GLY A 87 -13.17 -1.71 1.20
C GLY A 87 -13.98 -1.39 -0.05
N ASP A 88 -15.25 -1.78 -0.04
CA ASP A 88 -16.36 -1.36 -0.89
C ASP A 88 -16.04 -0.22 -1.89
N ASP A 89 -15.78 -0.56 -3.16
CA ASP A 89 -16.02 0.33 -4.30
C ASP A 89 -16.40 -0.52 -5.53
N ASP A 90 -17.69 -0.88 -5.57
CA ASP A 90 -18.38 -1.48 -6.71
C ASP A 90 -18.42 -0.45 -7.87
N GLU A 91 -17.31 -0.10 -8.52
CA GLU A 91 -17.40 0.64 -9.81
C GLU A 91 -16.21 0.60 -10.79
N TRP A 92 -15.10 -0.13 -10.57
CA TRP A 92 -13.94 -0.03 -11.49
C TRP A 92 -13.26 -1.36 -11.91
N LEU A 93 -14.02 -2.29 -12.49
CA LEU A 93 -13.46 -3.45 -13.22
C LEU A 93 -14.00 -3.58 -14.65
N GLU A 94 -13.63 -2.64 -15.53
CA GLU A 94 -13.82 -2.77 -16.99
C GLU A 94 -12.51 -2.79 -17.80
N THR A 95 -11.34 -3.11 -17.22
CA THR A 95 -10.12 -3.25 -18.06
C THR A 95 -9.13 -4.33 -17.59
N ALA A 96 -9.61 -5.57 -17.49
CA ALA A 96 -8.74 -6.76 -17.58
C ALA A 96 -9.25 -7.75 -18.62
N GLN A 97 -9.51 -7.27 -19.83
CA GLN A 97 -9.65 -8.13 -21.01
C GLN A 97 -8.27 -8.51 -21.53
N GLY A 98 -7.85 -9.75 -21.31
CA GLY A 98 -6.82 -10.34 -22.19
C GLY A 98 -6.03 -11.55 -21.67
N CYS A 99 -6.61 -12.74 -21.88
CA CYS A 99 -5.92 -13.99 -22.23
C CYS A 99 -5.46 -14.94 -21.09
N GLY A 100 -6.27 -15.98 -20.86
CA GLY A 100 -5.84 -17.32 -21.28
C GLY A 100 -5.62 -18.39 -20.20
N HIS A 101 -6.68 -19.09 -19.79
CA HIS A 101 -6.63 -20.55 -19.68
C HIS A 101 -8.03 -21.17 -19.77
N HIS A 102 -8.28 -21.94 -20.84
CA HIS A 102 -9.40 -22.86 -20.94
C HIS A 102 -9.09 -24.10 -20.09
N GLY A 103 -10.02 -24.50 -19.22
CA GLY A 103 -9.83 -25.68 -18.38
C GLY A 103 -11.07 -26.14 -17.62
N ASP A 104 -12.09 -26.55 -18.37
CA ASP A 104 -13.04 -27.63 -18.05
C ASP A 104 -14.15 -27.44 -16.99
N ALA A 105 -15.34 -27.88 -17.41
CA ALA A 105 -16.52 -28.28 -16.64
C ALA A 105 -17.41 -27.20 -15.98
N CYS A 106 -18.38 -26.67 -16.75
CA CYS A 106 -19.71 -26.40 -16.21
C CYS A 106 -20.80 -26.76 -17.22
N ALA A 107 -21.46 -27.88 -16.97
CA ALA A 107 -22.61 -28.37 -17.72
C ALA A 107 -23.88 -27.67 -17.25
N CYS A 108 -24.56 -26.96 -18.15
CA CYS A 108 -25.98 -26.64 -18.01
C CYS A 108 -26.66 -26.88 -19.36
N GLY A 109 -27.40 -28.00 -19.43
CA GLY A 109 -28.29 -28.32 -20.53
C GLY A 109 -29.65 -27.62 -20.37
N HIS A 110 -30.25 -27.38 -21.54
CA HIS A 110 -31.63 -26.96 -21.84
C HIS A 110 -32.71 -27.38 -20.85
#